data_AF-A0A838NME0-F1
#
_entry.id   AF-A0A838NME0-F1
#
_cell.length_a   1.000
_cell.length_b   1.000
_cell.length_c   1.000
_cell.angle_alpha   90.00
_cell.angle_beta   90.00
_cell.angle_gamma   90.00
#
_symmetry.space_group_name_H-M   'P 1'
#
loop_
_entity.id
_entity.type
_entity.pdbx_description
1 polymer ?
#
loop_
_entity_poly.entity_id
_entity_poly.type
_entity_poly.pdbx_seq_one_letter_code
_entity_poly.pdbx_strand_id
1 'polypeptide(L)' 'MRYRRRSVSYAGQPFSFELIERTSGKTGFVWAVSRRGEFIGTLTSPEEITTREFDVRCTRWLADLLGGLQPKK' A
#
# COMPACT_ATOMS: atom_id res chain seq x y z
N MET A 1 4.90 10.69 -17.42
CA MET A 1 4.80 9.46 -16.62
C MET A 1 3.46 9.47 -15.91
N ARG A 2 2.52 8.56 -16.23
CA ARG A 2 1.22 8.49 -15.54
C ARG A 2 1.48 7.96 -14.13
N TYR A 3 1.41 8.83 -13.12
CA TYR A 3 1.41 8.44 -11.72
C TYR A 3 0.34 7.36 -11.50
N ARG A 4 0.75 6.12 -11.23
CA ARG A 4 -0.18 5.04 -10.90
C ARG A 4 -0.67 5.31 -9.48
N ARG A 5 -1.88 5.86 -9.36
CA ARG A 5 -2.64 5.93 -8.11
C ARG A 5 -3.66 4.78 -8.10
N ARG A 6 -3.77 4.08 -6.97
CA ARG A 6 -4.75 3.03 -6.73
C ARG A 6 -5.47 3.30 -5.41
N SER A 7 -6.72 2.88 -5.33
CA SER A 7 -7.52 3.02 -4.11
C SER A 7 -8.06 1.66 -3.68
N VAL A 8 -7.87 1.31 -2.42
CA VAL A 8 -8.32 0.03 -1.83
C VAL A 8 -9.19 0.35 -0.62
N SER A 9 -10.34 -0.31 -0.52
CA SER A 9 -11.23 -0.21 0.64
C SER A 9 -10.86 -1.28 1.67
N TYR A 10 -10.54 -0.87 2.90
CA TYR A 10 -10.22 -1.77 4.01
C TYR A 10 -10.99 -1.36 5.26
N ALA A 11 -11.66 -2.32 5.91
CA ALA A 11 -12.49 -2.07 7.10
C ALA A 11 -13.52 -0.93 6.93
N GLY A 12 -14.10 -0.79 5.72
CA GLY A 12 -15.04 0.29 5.40
C GLY A 12 -14.40 1.66 5.20
N GLN A 13 -13.07 1.77 5.19
CA GLN A 13 -12.32 3.00 4.97
C GLN A 13 -11.55 2.94 3.64
N PRO A 14 -11.56 4.02 2.83
CA PRO A 14 -10.76 4.09 1.63
C PRO A 14 -9.30 4.46 1.95
N PHE A 15 -8.36 3.72 1.35
CA PHE A 15 -6.93 3.99 1.38
C PHE A 15 -6.42 4.23 -0.03
N SER A 16 -5.55 5.22 -0.18
CA SER A 16 -4.92 5.61 -1.44
C SER A 16 -3.48 5.13 -1.46
N PHE A 17 -3.08 4.53 -2.57
CA PHE A 17 -1.73 4.02 -2.84
C PHE A 17 -1.17 4.77 -4.05
N GLU A 18 -0.09 5.51 -3.84
CA GLU A 18 0.51 6.38 -4.86
C GLU A 18 1.94 5.94 -5.13
N LEU A 19 2.25 5.57 -6.36
CA LEU A 19 3.61 5.19 -6.74
C LEU A 19 4.54 6.42 -6.63
N ILE A 20 5.51 6.35 -5.71
CA ILE A 20 6.48 7.43 -5.48
C ILE A 20 7.76 7.18 -6.27
N GLU A 21 8.27 5.94 -6.23
CA GLU A 21 9.59 5.62 -6.79
C GLU A 21 9.61 4.22 -7.41
N ARG A 22 10.34 4.11 -8.52
CA ARG A 22 10.85 2.82 -9.02
C ARG A 22 12.27 2.70 -8.52
N THR A 23 12.54 1.74 -7.65
CA THR A 23 13.90 1.57 -7.12
C THR A 23 14.81 1.11 -8.26
N SER A 24 15.68 1.98 -8.77
CA SER A 24 16.68 1.61 -9.78
C SER A 24 17.72 0.68 -9.14
N GLY A 25 17.47 -0.63 -9.15
CA GLY A 25 18.41 -1.64 -8.65
C GLY A 25 17.76 -2.79 -7.87
N LYS A 26 16.57 -2.59 -7.28
CA LYS A 26 15.69 -3.66 -6.80
C LYS A 26 14.47 -3.67 -7.70
N THR A 27 14.10 -4.83 -8.24
CA THR A 27 12.90 -5.05 -9.06
C THR A 27 11.61 -4.78 -8.27
N GLY A 28 11.36 -3.51 -7.94
CA GLY A 28 10.30 -3.12 -7.03
C GLY A 28 9.93 -1.64 -7.10
N PHE A 29 8.66 -1.42 -6.84
CA PHE A 29 7.97 -0.14 -6.71
C PHE A 29 7.76 0.21 -5.25
N VAL A 30 7.86 1.51 -4.93
CA VAL A 30 7.52 2.07 -3.63
C VAL A 30 6.23 2.88 -3.75
N TRP A 31 5.23 2.52 -2.94
CA TRP A 31 3.93 3.15 -2.91
C TRP A 31 3.73 3.90 -1.59
N ALA A 32 3.43 5.20 -1.64
CA ALA A 32 2.91 5.95 -0.51
C ALA A 32 1.49 5.49 -0.22
N VAL A 33 1.19 5.22 1.04
CA VAL A 33 -0.16 4.89 1.50
C VAL A 33 -0.69 6.05 2.31
N SER A 34 -1.87 6.53 1.95
CA SER A 34 -2.56 7.60 2.66
C SER A 34 -4.03 7.24 2.95
N ARG A 35 -4.54 7.71 4.08
CA ARG A 35 -5.94 7.57 4.50
C ARG A 35 -6.54 8.96 4.66
N ARG A 36 -7.57 9.29 3.89
CA ARG A 36 -8.24 10.61 3.93
C ARG A 36 -7.26 11.81 3.80
N GLY A 37 -6.21 11.64 3.00
CA GLY A 37 -5.18 12.67 2.79
C GLY A 37 -4.04 12.66 3.83
N GLU A 38 -4.12 11.83 4.86
CA GLU A 38 -3.06 11.66 5.85
C GLU A 38 -2.14 10.50 5.43
N PHE A 39 -0.84 10.75 5.34
CA PHE A 39 0.15 9.72 5.05
C PHE A 39 0.30 8.78 6.25
N ILE A 40 0.20 7.47 6.01
CA ILE A 40 0.26 6.45 7.07
C ILE A 40 1.42 5.47 6.90
N GLY A 41 2.10 5.46 5.75
CA GLY A 41 3.27 4.62 5.54
C GLY A 41 3.59 4.35 4.08
N THR A 42 4.60 3.53 3.85
CA THR A 42 5.01 3.09 2.51
C THR A 42 4.90 1.58 2.35
N LEU A 43 4.50 1.15 1.15
CA LEU A 43 4.40 -0.24 0.75
C LEU A 43 5.36 -0.50 -0.42
N THR A 44 6.26 -1.47 -0.25
CA THR A 44 7.09 -1.97 -1.34
C THR A 44 6.38 -3.11 -2.08
N SER A 45 6.23 -3.01 -3.40
CA SER A 45 5.73 -4.09 -4.25
C SER A 45 6.75 -4.48 -5.31
N PRO A 46 6.77 -5.73 -5.80
CA PRO A 46 7.52 -6.06 -7.00
C PRO A 46 6.97 -5.29 -8.21
N GLU A 47 7.82 -5.13 -9.23
CA GLU A 47 7.45 -4.45 -10.48
C GLU A 47 6.43 -5.26 -11.29
N GLU A 48 6.67 -6.56 -11.42
CA GLU A 48 5.76 -7.51 -12.03
C GLU A 48 4.82 -8.08 -10.96
N ILE A 49 3.71 -7.39 -10.73
CA ILE A 49 2.63 -7.84 -9.85
C ILE A 49 1.29 -7.62 -10.53
N THR A 50 0.42 -8.63 -10.49
CA THR A 50 -0.94 -8.46 -11.00
C THR A 50 -1.74 -7.52 -10.10
N THR A 51 -2.81 -6.92 -10.64
CA THR A 51 -3.69 -6.06 -9.83
C THR A 51 -4.27 -6.81 -8.63
N ARG A 52 -4.67 -8.08 -8.81
CA ARG A 52 -5.21 -8.90 -7.73
C ARG A 52 -4.20 -9.17 -6.62
N GLU A 53 -2.96 -9.51 -6.98
CA GLU A 53 -1.90 -9.74 -6.00
C GLU A 53 -1.52 -8.45 -5.26
N PHE A 54 -1.54 -7.32 -5.96
CA PHE A 54 -1.32 -6.01 -5.36
C PHE A 54 -2.41 -5.69 -4.32
N ASP A 55 -3.69 -5.87 -4.65
CA ASP A 55 -4.80 -5.69 -3.72
C ASP A 55 -4.65 -6.56 -2.47
N VAL A 56 -4.35 -7.85 -2.63
CA VAL A 56 -4.11 -8.76 -1.50
C VAL A 56 -2.94 -8.28 -0.64
N ARG A 57 -1.87 -7.78 -1.25
CA ARG A 57 -0.72 -7.23 -0.52
C ARG A 57 -1.09 -5.94 0.23
N CYS A 58 -1.86 -5.05 -0.39
CA CYS A 58 -2.38 -3.83 0.25
C CYS A 58 -3.23 -4.17 1.48
N THR A 59 -4.19 -5.11 1.33
CA THR A 59 -5.03 -5.57 2.45
C THR A 59 -4.21 -6.18 3.57
N ARG A 60 -3.22 -7.03 3.27
CA ARG A 60 -2.34 -7.63 4.28
C ARG A 60 -1.48 -6.60 5.00
N TRP A 61 -0.91 -5.65 4.27
CA TRP A 61 -0.12 -4.57 4.85
C TRP A 61 -0.98 -3.67 5.75
N LEU A 62 -2.21 -3.35 5.33
CA LEU A 62 -3.16 -2.61 6.16
C LEU A 62 -3.59 -3.41 7.41
N ALA A 63 -3.76 -4.72 7.28
CA ALA A 63 -4.07 -5.60 8.40
C ALA A 63 -2.92 -5.68 9.41
N ASP A 64 -1.67 -5.69 8.96
CA ASP A 64 -0.49 -5.65 9.82
C ASP A 64 -0.37 -4.29 10.53
N LEU A 65 -0.45 -3.20 9.77
CA LEU A 65 -0.35 -1.82 10.28
C LEU A 65 -1.46 -1.48 11.30
N LEU A 66 -2.71 -1.82 10.97
CA LEU A 66 -3.88 -1.46 11.78
C LEU A 66 -4.26 -2.55 12.79
N GLY A 67 -3.91 -3.81 12.53
CA GLY A 67 -4.14 -4.95 13.43
C GLY A 67 -3.03 -5.15 14.46
N GLY A 68 -1.83 -4.63 14.22
CA GLY A 68 -0.74 -4.55 15.21
C GLY A 68 -1.01 -3.57 16.36
N LEU A 69 -2.08 -2.77 16.28
CA LEU A 69 -2.60 -1.92 17.37
C LEU A 69 -3.54 -2.65 18.34
N GLN A 70 -3.53 -3.99 18.37
CA GLN A 70 -4.14 -4.73 19.48
C GLN A 70 -3.23 -4.58 20.71
N PRO A 71 -3.70 -3.98 21.83
CA PRO A 71 -2.93 -4.01 23.06
C PRO A 71 -2.70 -5.47 23.44
N LYS A 72 -1.44 -5.85 23.68
CA LYS A 72 -1.15 -7.11 24.36
C LYS A 72 -1.96 -7.11 25.67
N LYS A 73 -2.90 -8.04 25.79
CA LYS A 73 -3.54 -8.39 27.05
C LYS A 73 -2.51 -8.93 28.03
#